data_AF-A0A7Y2K7U8-F1
#
_entry.id   AF-A0A7Y2K7U8-F1
#
_cell.length_a   1.000
_cell.length_b   1.000
_cell.length_c   1.000
_cell.angle_alpha   90.00
_cell.angle_beta   90.00
_cell.angle_gamma   90.00
#
_symmetry.space_group_name_H-M   'P 1'
#
loop_
_entity.id
_entity.type
_entity.pdbx_description
1 polymer ?
#
loop_
_entity_poly.entity_id
_entity_poly.type
_entity_poly.pdbx_seq_one_letter_code
_entity_poly.pdbx_strand_id
1 'polypeptide(L)'
;MKKSPLSIVVIILFLLSFNIVDGAFAQQRNPVLEEFTGTWCPWCPCGHTTMAQILQTIPNAIMIGYHGPANGSDPYSFFPGNGVIGMLSPPFWPSGTVDRTGAPGDQNLWTGQMTARNSIPATVDITLQRTYNPTTRELNAAVNVTALENLTGNYSMTLILLEDGLISTQAGNGSCPGGNDYVHNHVVRSMINGATGEDLNGGNPWNNGVIITKNIQNILPSEIEPDSCHLVVLVHKTQTPLYNAEIQQAIELQLLDPNFTATMTTADEYYFGESSNTAAYTAYVKNTGLLSDTYNISLDFDGPGGWTNTFTTVNGTFNLGETDTVTVNPGDSVSVQVSVNANSINGYGKTDAKFFSINGAYGIAKFKFTTFGLDILVVDDDDGMDHEKYIVQELNTLNSDFGVIPSDFIPSNTNSLNTFNTFVWNTAITEPGIDVDEMNSLKTFLDNGGNLYLNGVDLAYQMADPTSPFYTTETNSFFTDYLHSSYILREHSATIALGIDGDPITDSLG
;
A
#
# COMPACT_ATOMS: atom_id res chain seq x y z
N MET A 1 43.14 -52.22 28.04
CA MET A 1 42.96 -51.48 26.77
C MET A 1 41.84 -52.13 25.96
N LYS A 2 40.62 -51.60 26.08
CA LYS A 2 39.47 -51.95 25.23
C LYS A 2 38.96 -50.63 24.64
N LYS A 3 39.01 -50.51 23.31
CA LYS A 3 38.54 -49.35 22.54
C LYS A 3 37.01 -49.42 22.47
N SER A 4 36.29 -48.36 22.86
CA SER A 4 34.87 -48.21 22.54
C SER A 4 34.71 -47.68 21.11
N PRO A 5 33.68 -48.09 20.37
CA PRO A 5 33.42 -47.56 19.04
C PRO A 5 32.72 -46.19 19.14
N LEU A 6 33.14 -45.29 18.26
CA LEU A 6 32.57 -43.96 18.05
C LEU A 6 31.34 -44.13 17.14
N SER A 7 30.14 -43.90 17.66
CA SER A 7 28.91 -43.87 16.85
C SER A 7 28.81 -42.54 16.11
N ILE A 8 28.86 -42.60 14.78
CA ILE A 8 28.61 -41.48 13.87
C ILE A 8 27.10 -41.33 13.74
N VAL A 9 26.54 -40.21 14.21
CA VAL A 9 25.16 -39.81 13.96
C VAL A 9 25.12 -39.12 12.59
N VAL A 10 24.52 -39.77 11.61
CA VAL A 10 24.23 -39.16 10.30
C VAL A 10 22.89 -38.44 10.42
N ILE A 11 22.92 -37.11 10.46
CA ILE A 11 21.73 -36.26 10.37
C ILE A 11 21.35 -36.18 8.89
N ILE A 12 20.27 -36.86 8.51
CA ILE A 12 19.65 -36.72 7.19
C ILE A 12 18.78 -35.46 7.25
N LEU A 13 19.28 -34.39 6.65
CA LEU A 13 18.57 -33.13 6.48
C LEU A 13 17.52 -33.30 5.37
N PHE A 14 16.25 -33.45 5.73
CA PHE A 14 15.14 -33.36 4.78
C PHE A 14 14.95 -31.88 4.41
N LEU A 15 15.40 -31.49 3.22
CA LEU A 15 15.02 -30.22 2.59
C LEU A 15 13.57 -30.36 2.09
N LEU A 16 12.62 -29.95 2.93
CA LEU A 16 11.26 -29.65 2.50
C LEU A 16 11.31 -28.36 1.68
N SER A 17 11.28 -28.51 0.36
CA SER A 17 10.95 -27.43 -0.56
C SER A 17 9.48 -27.05 -0.35
N PHE A 18 9.23 -26.00 0.41
CA PHE A 18 7.96 -25.28 0.35
C PHE A 18 7.83 -24.68 -1.06
N ASN A 19 6.92 -25.22 -1.87
CA ASN A 19 6.43 -24.49 -3.03
C ASN A 19 5.45 -23.46 -2.47
N ILE A 20 5.91 -22.23 -2.29
CA ILE A 20 4.99 -21.09 -2.17
C ILE A 20 4.30 -21.03 -3.53
N VAL A 21 3.03 -21.42 -3.56
CA VAL A 21 2.16 -21.10 -4.68
C VAL A 21 1.89 -19.62 -4.53
N ASP A 22 2.75 -18.81 -5.14
CA ASP A 22 2.59 -17.37 -5.19
C ASP A 22 1.31 -17.13 -6.01
N GLY A 23 0.21 -16.88 -5.30
CA GLY A 23 -0.99 -16.34 -5.92
C GLY A 23 -0.61 -14.96 -6.42
N ALA A 24 -0.15 -14.86 -7.67
CA ALA A 24 0.28 -13.61 -8.26
C ALA A 24 -0.92 -12.66 -8.29
N PHE A 25 -1.01 -11.77 -7.29
CA PHE A 25 -1.91 -10.65 -7.32
C PHE A 25 -1.62 -9.86 -8.60
N ALA A 26 -2.66 -9.65 -9.42
CA ALA A 26 -2.51 -8.91 -10.66
C ALA A 26 -1.98 -7.51 -10.34
N GLN A 27 -0.87 -7.11 -10.95
CA GLN A 27 -0.27 -5.82 -10.65
C GLN A 27 -1.24 -4.69 -10.98
N GLN A 28 -1.52 -3.83 -10.00
CA GLN A 28 -2.33 -2.64 -10.23
C GLN A 28 -1.63 -1.71 -11.22
N ARG A 29 -2.40 -1.18 -12.16
CA ARG A 29 -1.93 -0.21 -13.15
C ARG A 29 -1.82 1.17 -12.52
N ASN A 30 -0.80 1.91 -12.92
CA ASN A 30 -0.71 3.35 -12.71
C ASN A 30 -1.30 4.07 -13.93
N PRO A 31 -2.57 4.54 -13.87
CA PRO A 31 -3.20 5.18 -15.02
C PRO A 31 -2.49 6.49 -15.35
N VAL A 32 -2.34 6.79 -16.64
CA VAL A 32 -1.64 7.99 -17.12
C VAL A 32 -2.61 8.98 -17.75
N LEU A 33 -2.53 10.25 -17.35
CA LEU A 33 -3.15 11.38 -18.04
C LEU A 33 -2.09 12.22 -18.74
N GLU A 34 -2.17 12.28 -20.06
CA GLU A 34 -1.38 13.16 -20.91
C GLU A 34 -2.20 14.40 -21.28
N GLU A 35 -1.96 15.51 -20.58
CA GLU A 35 -2.59 16.83 -20.77
C GLU A 35 -1.84 17.67 -21.83
N PHE A 36 -2.59 18.45 -22.60
CA PHE A 36 -2.11 19.53 -23.45
C PHE A 36 -2.49 20.88 -22.83
N THR A 37 -1.49 21.63 -22.37
CA THR A 37 -1.66 22.89 -21.60
C THR A 37 -0.81 24.07 -22.12
N GLY A 38 -1.08 25.28 -21.64
CA GLY A 38 -0.27 26.44 -22.01
C GLY A 38 -0.49 27.64 -21.12
N THR A 39 0.59 28.37 -20.87
CA THR A 39 0.64 29.65 -20.14
C THR A 39 -0.32 30.69 -20.71
N TRP A 40 -0.62 30.63 -22.01
CA TRP A 40 -1.53 31.55 -22.71
C TRP A 40 -3.01 31.14 -22.62
N CYS A 41 -3.31 29.93 -22.16
CA CYS A 41 -4.64 29.33 -22.19
C CYS A 41 -5.44 29.66 -20.92
N PRO A 42 -6.54 30.44 -20.99
CA PRO A 42 -7.26 30.90 -19.81
C PRO A 42 -8.08 29.80 -19.11
N TRP A 43 -8.26 28.64 -19.73
CA TRP A 43 -9.01 27.50 -19.17
C TRP A 43 -8.11 26.42 -18.56
N CYS A 44 -6.82 26.42 -18.92
CA CYS A 44 -5.86 25.41 -18.48
C CYS A 44 -5.66 25.34 -16.95
N PRO A 45 -5.81 26.41 -16.16
CA PRO A 45 -5.80 26.28 -14.69
C PRO A 45 -6.86 25.32 -14.14
N CYS A 46 -8.00 25.17 -14.82
CA CYS A 46 -9.03 24.20 -14.42
C CYS A 46 -8.61 22.74 -14.75
N GLY A 47 -7.79 22.54 -15.78
CA GLY A 47 -7.18 21.25 -16.09
C GLY A 47 -6.21 20.83 -14.98
N HIS A 48 -5.30 21.74 -14.61
CA HIS A 48 -4.38 21.52 -13.48
C HIS A 48 -5.12 21.23 -12.17
N THR A 49 -6.24 21.94 -11.91
CA THR A 49 -7.09 21.68 -10.73
C THR A 49 -7.68 20.26 -10.76
N THR A 50 -8.10 19.79 -11.94
CA THR A 50 -8.65 18.44 -12.13
C THR A 50 -7.58 17.37 -11.91
N MET A 51 -6.35 17.59 -12.40
CA MET A 51 -5.20 16.70 -12.14
C MET A 51 -4.89 16.58 -10.64
N ALA A 52 -4.88 17.71 -9.92
CA ALA A 52 -4.67 17.71 -8.48
C ALA A 52 -5.76 16.94 -7.72
N GLN A 53 -7.03 17.04 -8.16
CA GLN A 53 -8.13 16.27 -7.59
C GLN A 53 -8.01 14.77 -7.89
N ILE A 54 -7.58 14.40 -9.10
CA ILE A 54 -7.33 12.99 -9.45
C ILE A 54 -6.26 12.41 -8.52
N LEU A 55 -5.13 13.09 -8.33
CA LEU A 55 -4.04 12.63 -7.45
C LEU A 55 -4.46 12.43 -5.99
N GLN A 56 -5.46 13.18 -5.50
CA GLN A 56 -6.01 12.98 -4.15
C GLN A 56 -6.83 11.69 -4.01
N THR A 57 -7.42 11.21 -5.12
CA THR A 57 -8.33 10.04 -5.12
C THR A 57 -7.70 8.78 -5.72
N ILE A 58 -6.69 8.94 -6.57
CA ILE A 58 -5.94 7.88 -7.24
C ILE A 58 -4.46 8.21 -7.04
N PRO A 59 -3.87 7.89 -5.87
CA PRO A 59 -2.51 8.30 -5.52
C PRO A 59 -1.42 7.74 -6.45
N ASN A 60 -1.73 6.66 -7.16
CA ASN A 60 -0.85 6.00 -8.12
C ASN A 60 -1.03 6.51 -9.57
N ALA A 61 -1.88 7.51 -9.80
CA ALA A 61 -2.05 8.13 -11.12
C ALA A 61 -0.81 8.94 -11.51
N ILE A 62 -0.46 8.90 -12.79
CA ILE A 62 0.68 9.64 -13.36
C ILE A 62 0.17 10.77 -14.25
N MET A 63 0.73 11.95 -14.04
CA MET A 63 0.34 13.19 -14.70
C MET A 63 1.45 13.64 -15.64
N ILE A 64 1.11 14.00 -16.88
CA ILE A 64 2.07 14.48 -17.88
C ILE A 64 1.49 15.73 -18.54
N GLY A 65 2.15 16.89 -18.34
CA GLY A 65 1.77 18.18 -18.91
C GLY A 65 2.61 18.54 -20.14
N TYR A 66 2.04 18.42 -21.33
CA TYR A 66 2.63 18.89 -22.56
C TYR A 66 2.29 20.36 -22.80
N HIS A 67 3.25 21.25 -22.55
CA HIS A 67 3.12 22.65 -22.89
C HIS A 67 3.24 22.89 -24.40
N GLY A 68 2.33 23.69 -24.96
CA GLY A 68 2.34 23.94 -26.40
C GLY A 68 1.54 25.16 -26.88
N PRO A 69 1.27 25.26 -28.20
CA PRO A 69 1.63 24.28 -29.24
C PRO A 69 3.15 24.10 -29.37
N ALA A 70 3.60 22.94 -29.89
CA ALA A 70 5.02 22.62 -30.01
C ALA A 70 5.80 23.72 -30.75
N ASN A 71 6.92 24.15 -30.16
CA ASN A 71 7.76 25.26 -30.67
C ASN A 71 7.00 26.60 -30.78
N GLY A 72 6.01 26.82 -29.91
CA GLY A 72 5.23 28.04 -29.81
C GLY A 72 5.91 29.11 -28.96
N SER A 73 5.11 30.10 -28.53
CA SER A 73 5.57 31.19 -27.64
C SER A 73 5.52 30.84 -26.16
N ASP A 74 4.98 29.67 -25.81
CA ASP A 74 4.95 29.19 -24.43
C ASP A 74 6.38 28.79 -23.99
N PRO A 75 6.83 29.23 -22.79
CA PRO A 75 8.21 29.04 -22.34
C PRO A 75 8.63 27.57 -22.20
N TYR A 76 7.67 26.65 -22.08
CA TYR A 76 7.93 25.22 -21.90
C TYR A 76 7.54 24.38 -23.13
N SER A 77 7.21 25.03 -24.25
CA SER A 77 6.82 24.34 -25.49
C SER A 77 7.98 23.79 -26.33
N PHE A 78 9.22 24.10 -25.93
CA PHE A 78 10.44 23.57 -26.54
C PHE A 78 11.06 22.51 -25.63
N PHE A 79 10.96 21.25 -26.06
CA PHE A 79 11.62 20.12 -25.41
C PHE A 79 11.94 19.03 -26.46
N PRO A 80 13.01 18.23 -26.26
CA PRO A 80 13.29 17.08 -27.13
C PRO A 80 12.08 16.14 -27.20
N GLY A 81 11.59 15.88 -28.42
CA GLY A 81 10.42 15.04 -28.67
C GLY A 81 9.05 15.73 -28.60
N ASN A 82 8.99 17.06 -28.57
CA ASN A 82 7.71 17.82 -28.60
C ASN A 82 6.78 17.54 -29.79
N GLY A 83 7.28 16.86 -30.83
CA GLY A 83 6.45 16.30 -31.91
C GLY A 83 5.34 15.36 -31.42
N VAL A 84 5.45 14.81 -30.20
CA VAL A 84 4.39 14.00 -29.55
C VAL A 84 3.05 14.75 -29.49
N ILE A 85 3.07 16.08 -29.31
CA ILE A 85 1.86 16.91 -29.28
C ILE A 85 1.09 16.76 -30.60
N GLY A 86 1.79 16.82 -31.74
CA GLY A 86 1.17 16.63 -33.05
C GLY A 86 0.66 15.21 -33.30
N MET A 87 1.31 14.21 -32.72
CA MET A 87 0.92 12.79 -32.86
C MET A 87 -0.31 12.43 -32.02
N LEU A 88 -0.46 13.06 -30.85
CA LEU A 88 -1.66 12.93 -29.99
C LEU A 88 -2.79 13.88 -30.43
N SER A 89 -2.49 14.88 -31.25
CA SER A 89 -3.45 15.71 -32.00
C SER A 89 -4.56 16.34 -31.13
N PRO A 90 -4.21 17.17 -30.12
CA PRO A 90 -5.20 17.84 -29.29
C PRO A 90 -6.10 18.77 -30.10
N PRO A 91 -7.44 18.65 -30.00
CA PRO A 91 -8.37 19.49 -30.73
C PRO A 91 -8.55 20.90 -30.11
N PHE A 92 -8.23 21.06 -28.82
CA PHE A 92 -8.33 22.31 -28.05
C PHE A 92 -7.47 22.23 -26.78
N TRP A 93 -7.39 23.31 -26.01
CA TRP A 93 -6.56 23.44 -24.81
C TRP A 93 -7.41 24.04 -23.66
N PRO A 94 -7.43 23.44 -22.45
CA PRO A 94 -6.82 22.17 -22.12
C PRO A 94 -7.59 21.01 -22.77
N SER A 95 -6.88 19.97 -23.18
CA SER A 95 -7.44 18.66 -23.48
C SER A 95 -6.47 17.58 -23.00
N GLY A 96 -6.92 16.34 -22.89
CA GLY A 96 -6.04 15.27 -22.44
C GLY A 96 -6.54 13.89 -22.84
N THR A 97 -5.61 12.94 -22.97
CA THR A 97 -5.93 11.53 -23.22
C THR A 97 -5.49 10.67 -22.05
N VAL A 98 -6.37 9.77 -21.62
CA VAL A 98 -6.14 8.83 -20.53
C VAL A 98 -5.73 7.48 -21.10
N ASP A 99 -4.54 7.00 -20.70
CA ASP A 99 -3.91 5.75 -21.17
C ASP A 99 -3.83 5.59 -22.69
N ARG A 100 -3.98 6.67 -23.47
CA ARG A 100 -4.09 6.63 -24.93
C ARG A 100 -5.15 5.61 -25.41
N THR A 101 -6.30 5.61 -24.75
CA THR A 101 -7.45 4.77 -25.10
C THR A 101 -8.47 5.49 -25.99
N GLY A 102 -8.17 6.72 -26.40
CA GLY A 102 -9.03 7.55 -27.24
C GLY A 102 -8.44 8.94 -27.48
N ALA A 103 -9.06 9.69 -28.40
CA ALA A 103 -8.63 11.05 -28.73
C ALA A 103 -8.69 11.98 -27.50
N PRO A 104 -7.83 13.02 -27.43
CA PRO A 104 -7.84 13.95 -26.31
C PRO A 104 -9.22 14.61 -26.13
N GLY A 105 -9.72 14.55 -24.90
CA GLY A 105 -11.04 15.03 -24.51
C GLY A 105 -10.97 16.16 -23.48
N ASP A 106 -12.14 16.68 -23.15
CA ASP A 106 -12.34 17.73 -22.14
C ASP A 106 -12.06 17.22 -20.72
N GLN A 107 -11.59 18.12 -19.85
CA GLN A 107 -11.23 17.81 -18.46
C GLN A 107 -12.32 17.12 -17.64
N ASN A 108 -13.61 17.38 -17.94
CA ASN A 108 -14.72 16.77 -17.22
C ASN A 108 -14.80 15.24 -17.42
N LEU A 109 -14.09 14.68 -18.39
CA LEU A 109 -14.04 13.24 -18.66
C LEU A 109 -12.90 12.54 -17.91
N TRP A 110 -11.85 13.27 -17.52
CA TRP A 110 -10.59 12.67 -17.08
C TRP A 110 -10.76 11.85 -15.80
N THR A 111 -11.44 12.36 -14.77
CA THR A 111 -11.62 11.62 -13.51
C THR A 111 -12.30 10.27 -13.73
N GLY A 112 -13.40 10.24 -14.49
CA GLY A 112 -14.11 8.99 -14.78
C GLY A 112 -13.27 8.01 -15.60
N GLN A 113 -12.52 8.50 -16.58
CA GLN A 113 -11.60 7.67 -17.36
C GLN A 113 -10.45 7.12 -16.49
N MET A 114 -9.84 7.95 -15.66
CA MET A 114 -8.76 7.55 -14.75
C MET A 114 -9.23 6.51 -13.73
N THR A 115 -10.42 6.69 -13.14
CA THR A 115 -11.03 5.67 -12.26
C THR A 115 -11.22 4.35 -12.99
N ALA A 116 -11.76 4.38 -14.22
CA ALA A 116 -11.96 3.18 -15.01
C ALA A 116 -10.63 2.48 -15.33
N ARG A 117 -9.57 3.23 -15.64
CA ARG A 117 -8.24 2.68 -15.91
C ARG A 117 -7.55 2.13 -14.67
N ASN A 118 -7.71 2.77 -13.51
CA ASN A 118 -7.13 2.31 -12.25
C ASN A 118 -7.61 0.91 -11.85
N SER A 119 -8.80 0.50 -12.30
CA SER A 119 -9.36 -0.84 -12.08
C SER A 119 -8.92 -1.89 -13.10
N ILE A 120 -8.12 -1.53 -14.11
CA ILE A 120 -7.61 -2.47 -15.12
C ILE A 120 -6.20 -2.90 -14.73
N PRO A 121 -5.93 -4.21 -14.58
CA PRO A 121 -4.57 -4.68 -14.30
C PRO A 121 -3.54 -4.24 -15.35
N ALA A 122 -2.29 -4.13 -14.91
CA ALA A 122 -1.16 -3.94 -15.80
C ALA A 122 -0.85 -5.24 -16.53
N THR A 123 -0.44 -5.14 -17.80
CA THR A 123 -0.04 -6.31 -18.61
C THR A 123 1.48 -6.48 -18.69
N VAL A 124 2.22 -5.47 -18.19
CA VAL A 124 3.67 -5.50 -18.02
C VAL A 124 4.04 -4.89 -16.67
N ASP A 125 5.10 -5.39 -16.06
CA ASP A 125 5.78 -4.78 -14.91
C ASP A 125 6.98 -3.96 -15.38
N ILE A 126 7.28 -2.85 -14.69
CA ILE A 126 8.37 -1.94 -15.02
C ILE A 126 9.19 -1.69 -13.75
N THR A 127 10.51 -1.90 -13.84
CA THR A 127 11.46 -1.43 -12.82
C THR A 127 12.49 -0.50 -13.45
N LEU A 128 12.80 0.58 -12.75
CA LEU A 128 13.77 1.60 -13.17
C LEU A 128 14.88 1.73 -12.11
N GLN A 129 16.11 1.42 -12.51
CA GLN A 129 17.31 1.80 -11.78
C GLN A 129 17.89 3.05 -12.42
N ARG A 130 18.29 4.04 -11.63
CA ARG A 130 18.79 5.32 -12.14
C ARG A 130 19.95 5.83 -11.29
N THR A 131 20.91 6.50 -11.92
CA THR A 131 21.95 7.27 -11.26
C THR A 131 22.11 8.61 -11.96
N TYR A 132 22.44 9.65 -11.19
CA TYR A 132 22.68 10.99 -11.71
C TYR A 132 24.02 11.51 -11.21
N ASN A 133 24.85 12.02 -12.12
CA ASN A 133 26.10 12.68 -11.77
C ASN A 133 25.91 14.20 -11.80
N PRO A 134 25.91 14.91 -10.65
CA PRO A 134 25.65 16.35 -10.61
C PRO A 134 26.76 17.19 -11.25
N THR A 135 27.98 16.64 -11.40
CA THR A 135 29.10 17.35 -12.05
C THR A 135 28.98 17.33 -13.56
N THR A 136 28.62 16.19 -14.15
CA THR A 136 28.48 16.03 -15.60
C THR A 136 27.05 16.24 -16.10
N ARG A 137 26.07 16.33 -15.18
CA ARG A 137 24.62 16.31 -15.43
C ARG A 137 24.13 15.06 -16.19
N GLU A 138 24.88 13.97 -16.08
CA GLU A 138 24.57 12.71 -16.77
C GLU A 138 23.63 11.84 -15.95
N LEU A 139 22.47 11.52 -16.52
CA LEU A 139 21.55 10.48 -16.09
C LEU A 139 21.91 9.16 -16.77
N ASN A 140 22.06 8.11 -15.98
CA ASN A 140 22.11 6.72 -16.44
C ASN A 140 20.87 5.99 -15.93
N ALA A 141 20.10 5.37 -16.82
CA ALA A 141 18.87 4.65 -16.50
C ALA A 141 18.91 3.23 -17.07
N ALA A 142 18.62 2.23 -16.24
CA ALA A 142 18.39 0.85 -16.64
C ALA A 142 16.93 0.48 -16.35
N VAL A 143 16.16 0.29 -17.42
CA VAL A 143 14.74 -0.04 -17.38
C VAL A 143 14.58 -1.52 -17.70
N ASN A 144 14.00 -2.28 -16.79
CA ASN A 144 13.55 -3.65 -17.08
C ASN A 144 12.03 -3.64 -17.22
N VAL A 145 11.54 -4.21 -18.32
CA VAL A 145 10.11 -4.41 -18.53
C VAL A 145 9.84 -5.91 -18.62
N THR A 146 8.90 -6.40 -17.82
CA THR A 146 8.54 -7.82 -17.75
C THR A 146 7.12 -7.99 -18.26
N ALA A 147 6.87 -8.89 -19.22
CA ALA A 147 5.49 -9.23 -19.57
C ALA A 147 4.83 -10.06 -18.46
N LEU A 148 3.63 -9.68 -18.03
CA LEU A 148 2.85 -10.40 -17.01
C LEU A 148 1.87 -11.41 -17.62
N GLU A 149 1.74 -11.38 -18.94
CA GLU A 149 0.95 -12.30 -19.73
C GLU A 149 1.58 -12.48 -21.13
N ASN A 150 1.01 -13.36 -21.95
CA ASN A 150 1.49 -13.53 -23.33
C ASN A 150 0.94 -12.40 -24.21
N LEU A 151 1.82 -11.48 -24.61
CA LEU A 151 1.47 -10.30 -25.38
C LEU A 151 1.75 -10.49 -26.88
N THR A 152 0.82 -9.99 -27.69
CA THR A 152 0.95 -9.94 -29.16
C THR A 152 0.91 -8.50 -29.67
N GLY A 153 1.62 -8.25 -30.77
CA GLY A 153 1.80 -6.91 -31.35
C GLY A 153 3.15 -6.31 -31.01
N ASN A 154 3.32 -5.02 -31.29
CA ASN A 154 4.56 -4.29 -31.04
C ASN A 154 4.40 -3.36 -29.83
N TYR A 155 5.40 -3.30 -28.96
CA TYR A 155 5.38 -2.47 -27.76
C TYR A 155 6.61 -1.57 -27.74
N SER A 156 6.41 -0.32 -27.33
CA SER A 156 7.49 0.66 -27.20
C SER A 156 7.51 1.23 -25.78
N MET A 157 8.70 1.53 -25.28
CA MET A 157 8.92 2.17 -23.99
C MET A 157 9.37 3.61 -24.20
N THR A 158 8.73 4.55 -23.51
CA THR A 158 9.13 5.96 -23.48
C THR A 158 9.63 6.33 -22.10
N LEU A 159 10.80 6.95 -22.03
CA LEU A 159 11.35 7.57 -20.82
C LEU A 159 11.19 9.09 -20.94
N ILE A 160 10.46 9.68 -20.00
CA ILE A 160 10.08 11.10 -19.99
C ILE A 160 10.67 11.77 -18.76
N LEU A 161 11.28 12.94 -18.94
CA LEU A 161 11.71 13.81 -17.87
C LEU A 161 10.64 14.88 -17.64
N LEU A 162 10.06 14.89 -16.45
CA LEU A 162 9.17 15.94 -15.96
C LEU A 162 9.93 16.87 -15.01
N GLU A 163 9.43 18.10 -14.85
CA GLU A 163 9.90 19.05 -13.85
C GLU A 163 8.72 19.75 -13.20
N ASP A 164 8.76 19.81 -11.87
CA ASP A 164 7.78 20.47 -11.02
C ASP A 164 8.25 21.86 -10.58
N GLY A 165 7.32 22.67 -10.05
CA GLY A 165 7.68 23.93 -9.40
C GLY A 165 8.11 25.06 -10.33
N LEU A 166 7.88 24.94 -11.64
CA LEU A 166 8.25 25.96 -12.61
C LEU A 166 7.34 27.18 -12.49
N ILE A 167 7.91 28.35 -12.20
CA ILE A 167 7.15 29.59 -12.00
C ILE A 167 7.11 30.39 -13.31
N SER A 168 5.90 30.72 -13.77
CA SER A 168 5.66 31.59 -14.92
C SER A 168 4.29 32.25 -14.85
N THR A 169 4.02 33.14 -15.80
CA THR A 169 2.68 33.71 -15.98
C THR A 169 1.73 32.67 -16.56
N GLN A 170 0.50 32.64 -16.06
CA GLN A 170 -0.59 31.82 -16.57
C GLN A 170 -1.82 32.70 -16.79
N ALA A 171 -2.35 32.70 -18.01
CA ALA A 171 -3.63 33.28 -18.33
C ALA A 171 -4.74 32.56 -17.55
N GLY A 172 -5.75 33.33 -17.13
CA GLY A 172 -6.90 32.79 -16.41
C GLY A 172 -8.18 33.54 -16.74
N ASN A 173 -9.27 33.05 -16.17
CA ASN A 173 -10.59 33.66 -16.26
C ASN A 173 -11.30 33.62 -14.90
N GLY A 174 -12.56 34.07 -14.84
CA GLY A 174 -13.32 34.13 -13.59
C GLY A 174 -13.55 32.79 -12.89
N SER A 175 -13.60 31.68 -13.63
CA SER A 175 -13.77 30.32 -13.11
C SER A 175 -12.45 29.58 -12.94
N CYS A 176 -11.45 29.88 -13.77
CA CYS A 176 -10.13 29.24 -13.78
C CYS A 176 -9.06 30.31 -13.53
N PRO A 177 -8.77 30.68 -12.27
CA PRO A 177 -7.85 31.77 -11.98
C PRO A 177 -6.43 31.42 -12.39
N GLY A 178 -5.79 32.35 -13.11
CA GLY A 178 -4.36 32.34 -13.44
C GLY A 178 -3.61 33.35 -12.56
N GLY A 179 -2.38 33.69 -12.94
CA GLY A 179 -1.55 34.63 -12.19
C GLY A 179 -0.18 34.85 -12.80
N ASN A 180 0.57 35.83 -12.28
CA ASN A 180 1.93 36.10 -12.75
C ASN A 180 2.98 35.15 -12.16
N ASP A 181 2.72 34.63 -10.96
CA ASP A 181 3.58 33.70 -10.23
C ASP A 181 2.87 32.34 -10.13
N TYR A 182 2.42 31.83 -11.28
CA TYR A 182 1.71 30.55 -11.35
C TYR A 182 2.72 29.41 -11.34
N VAL A 183 2.46 28.39 -10.53
CA VAL A 183 3.32 27.21 -10.40
C VAL A 183 2.84 26.14 -11.36
N HIS A 184 3.72 25.72 -12.26
CA HIS A 184 3.51 24.65 -13.22
C HIS A 184 4.20 23.38 -12.73
N ASN A 185 3.44 22.29 -12.68
CA ASN A 185 3.91 20.96 -12.30
C ASN A 185 3.72 19.99 -13.47
N HIS A 186 4.37 18.83 -13.38
CA HIS A 186 4.34 17.74 -14.35
C HIS A 186 4.76 18.19 -15.76
N VAL A 187 5.58 19.22 -15.87
CA VAL A 187 5.94 19.83 -17.16
C VAL A 187 6.96 18.95 -17.87
N VAL A 188 6.64 18.52 -19.08
CA VAL A 188 7.58 17.72 -19.88
C VAL A 188 8.77 18.56 -20.31
N ARG A 189 9.97 18.16 -19.88
CA ARG A 189 11.24 18.78 -20.26
C ARG A 189 12.03 17.98 -21.28
N SER A 190 11.76 16.68 -21.43
CA SER A 190 12.36 15.85 -22.46
C SER A 190 11.64 14.50 -22.61
N MET A 191 11.34 14.10 -23.84
CA MET A 191 11.08 12.71 -24.21
C MET A 191 12.42 12.06 -24.54
N ILE A 192 13.12 11.54 -23.52
CA ILE A 192 14.55 11.22 -23.56
C ILE A 192 14.91 10.30 -24.72
N ASN A 193 14.08 9.29 -24.99
CA ASN A 193 14.28 8.33 -26.06
C ASN A 193 13.31 8.53 -27.24
N GLY A 194 12.83 9.76 -27.43
CA GLY A 194 12.01 10.18 -28.57
C GLY A 194 10.50 10.19 -28.31
N ALA A 195 9.76 10.88 -29.19
CA ALA A 195 8.32 11.12 -29.06
C ALA A 195 7.46 9.84 -29.00
N THR A 196 7.95 8.74 -29.58
CA THR A 196 7.29 7.43 -29.57
C THR A 196 8.06 6.39 -28.76
N GLY A 197 9.15 6.78 -28.10
CA GLY A 197 10.03 5.89 -27.35
C GLY A 197 10.83 4.90 -28.23
N GLU A 198 11.40 3.90 -27.55
CA GLU A 198 12.17 2.81 -28.13
C GLU A 198 11.37 1.52 -28.20
N ASP A 199 11.52 0.80 -29.31
CA ASP A 199 10.93 -0.52 -29.53
C ASP A 199 11.46 -1.56 -28.54
N LEU A 200 10.56 -2.32 -27.91
CA LEU A 200 10.91 -3.35 -26.92
C LEU A 200 11.09 -4.72 -27.55
N ASN A 201 10.11 -5.18 -28.33
CA ASN A 201 10.00 -6.58 -28.74
C ASN A 201 10.20 -6.83 -30.24
N GLY A 202 10.47 -5.81 -31.07
CA GLY A 202 10.72 -5.98 -32.51
C GLY A 202 9.55 -6.59 -33.27
N GLY A 203 8.33 -6.42 -32.76
CA GLY A 203 7.10 -7.01 -33.28
C GLY A 203 6.96 -8.52 -33.01
N ASN A 204 7.87 -9.13 -32.25
CA ASN A 204 7.81 -10.55 -31.92
C ASN A 204 6.87 -10.81 -30.74
N PRO A 205 6.27 -12.01 -30.62
CA PRO A 205 5.51 -12.39 -29.43
C PRO A 205 6.34 -12.18 -28.16
N TRP A 206 5.72 -11.58 -27.15
CA TRP A 206 6.36 -11.31 -25.87
C TRP A 206 5.71 -12.20 -24.81
N ASN A 207 6.38 -13.30 -24.48
CA ASN A 207 5.83 -14.32 -23.60
C ASN A 207 5.86 -13.88 -22.13
N ASN A 208 4.91 -14.40 -21.35
CA ASN A 208 4.82 -14.16 -19.91
C ASN A 208 6.16 -14.46 -19.20
N GLY A 209 6.57 -13.58 -18.28
CA GLY A 209 7.78 -13.66 -17.48
C GLY A 209 9.06 -13.24 -18.22
N VAL A 210 9.00 -12.95 -19.53
CA VAL A 210 10.17 -12.51 -20.29
C VAL A 210 10.46 -11.05 -19.99
N ILE A 211 11.70 -10.78 -19.58
CA ILE A 211 12.21 -9.44 -19.28
C ILE A 211 12.95 -8.88 -20.50
N ILE A 212 12.70 -7.61 -20.83
CA ILE A 212 13.44 -6.83 -21.83
C ILE A 212 14.07 -5.62 -21.12
N THR A 213 15.39 -5.49 -21.24
CA THR A 213 16.16 -4.40 -20.61
C THR A 213 16.54 -3.32 -21.62
N LYS A 214 16.37 -2.06 -21.24
CA LYS A 214 16.83 -0.87 -21.98
C LYS A 214 17.75 -0.04 -21.09
N ASN A 215 18.96 0.25 -21.58
CA ASN A 215 19.90 1.14 -20.92
C ASN A 215 19.92 2.46 -21.68
N ILE A 216 19.58 3.56 -21.00
CA ILE A 216 19.47 4.90 -21.58
C ILE A 216 20.43 5.82 -20.83
N GLN A 217 21.18 6.62 -21.59
CA GLN A 217 22.02 7.69 -21.06
C GLN A 217 21.54 9.02 -21.61
N ASN A 218 21.46 10.04 -20.76
CA ASN A 218 21.06 11.38 -21.17
C ASN A 218 21.81 12.45 -20.36
N ILE A 219 22.18 13.55 -21.01
CA ILE A 219 22.75 14.72 -20.32
C ILE A 219 21.63 15.75 -20.17
N LEU A 220 21.30 16.10 -18.92
CA LEU A 220 20.23 17.06 -18.65
C LEU A 220 20.68 18.48 -19.03
N PRO A 221 19.86 19.25 -19.79
CA PRO A 221 20.11 20.66 -20.08
C PRO A 221 20.33 21.49 -18.81
N SER A 222 21.18 22.53 -18.89
CA SER A 222 21.63 23.32 -17.73
C SER A 222 20.52 24.05 -16.97
N GLU A 223 19.42 24.36 -17.64
CA GLU A 223 18.28 25.11 -17.14
C GLU A 223 17.25 24.27 -16.37
N ILE A 224 17.43 22.95 -16.35
CA ILE A 224 16.61 22.02 -15.57
C ILE A 224 17.14 21.94 -14.15
N GLU A 225 16.27 21.98 -13.15
CA GLU A 225 16.60 21.74 -11.75
C GLU A 225 16.43 20.25 -11.40
N PRO A 226 17.52 19.47 -11.22
CA PRO A 226 17.42 18.03 -10.99
C PRO A 226 16.63 17.64 -9.73
N ASP A 227 16.66 18.48 -8.68
CA ASP A 227 15.91 18.23 -7.44
C ASP A 227 14.39 18.32 -7.64
N SER A 228 13.95 19.00 -8.70
CA SER A 228 12.53 19.16 -9.06
C SER A 228 12.08 18.20 -10.17
N CYS A 229 12.95 17.27 -10.58
CA CYS A 229 12.69 16.40 -11.72
C CYS A 229 12.14 15.03 -11.34
N HIS A 230 11.30 14.51 -12.22
CA HIS A 230 10.75 13.16 -12.16
C HIS A 230 11.01 12.42 -13.48
N LEU A 231 11.20 11.11 -13.41
CA LEU A 231 11.30 10.21 -14.54
C LEU A 231 10.03 9.37 -14.64
N VAL A 232 9.31 9.51 -15.74
CA VAL A 232 8.19 8.64 -16.09
C VAL A 232 8.66 7.62 -17.12
N VAL A 233 8.47 6.34 -16.82
CA VAL A 233 8.59 5.27 -17.81
C VAL A 233 7.19 4.80 -18.15
N LEU A 234 6.80 4.87 -19.41
CA LEU A 234 5.54 4.29 -19.89
C LEU A 234 5.82 3.28 -20.99
N VAL A 235 5.07 2.19 -20.98
CA VAL A 235 5.10 1.15 -22.01
C VAL A 235 3.76 1.16 -22.71
N HIS A 236 3.75 1.25 -24.03
CA HIS A 236 2.52 1.30 -24.81
C HIS A 236 2.54 0.33 -25.98
N LYS A 237 1.36 -0.18 -26.33
CA LYS A 237 1.17 -0.93 -27.56
C LYS A 237 1.21 0.03 -28.74
N THR A 238 2.09 -0.23 -29.69
CA THR A 238 2.33 0.66 -30.83
C THR A 238 1.09 0.70 -31.73
N GLN A 239 0.52 1.89 -31.92
CA GLN A 239 -0.64 2.11 -32.80
C GLN A 239 -0.59 3.51 -33.43
N THR A 240 -1.31 3.68 -34.52
CA THR A 240 -1.55 4.99 -35.16
C THR A 240 -3.04 5.19 -35.31
N PRO A 241 -3.59 6.35 -34.92
CA PRO A 241 -2.93 7.51 -34.28
C PRO A 241 -2.42 7.19 -32.86
N LEU A 242 -1.46 8.00 -32.35
CA LEU A 242 -0.77 7.72 -31.09
C LEU A 242 -1.73 7.73 -29.88
N TYR A 243 -2.81 8.50 -29.94
CA TYR A 243 -3.83 8.53 -28.89
C TYR A 243 -4.67 7.24 -28.78
N ASN A 244 -4.45 6.26 -29.66
CA ASN A 244 -4.99 4.89 -29.56
C ASN A 244 -3.89 3.86 -29.20
N ALA A 245 -2.66 4.32 -28.96
CA ALA A 245 -1.53 3.46 -28.61
C ALA A 245 -1.58 3.17 -27.11
N GLU A 246 -2.49 2.29 -26.71
CA GLU A 246 -2.84 2.04 -25.32
C GLU A 246 -1.60 1.80 -24.44
N ILE A 247 -1.47 2.62 -23.40
CA ILE A 247 -0.47 2.46 -22.35
C ILE A 247 -0.80 1.20 -21.57
N GLN A 248 0.17 0.33 -21.37
CA GLN A 248 0.03 -0.97 -20.70
C GLN A 248 0.37 -0.90 -19.22
N GLN A 249 1.37 -0.08 -18.88
CA GLN A 249 1.78 0.29 -17.53
C GLN A 249 2.65 1.54 -17.62
N ALA A 250 2.72 2.28 -16.52
CA ALA A 250 3.72 3.31 -16.32
C ALA A 250 4.22 3.31 -14.87
N ILE A 251 5.40 3.88 -14.64
CA ILE A 251 5.91 4.20 -13.29
C ILE A 251 6.48 5.61 -13.31
N GLU A 252 6.44 6.27 -12.16
CA GLU A 252 7.06 7.59 -11.95
C GLU A 252 7.97 7.53 -10.72
N LEU A 253 9.19 8.04 -10.85
CA LEU A 253 10.16 8.16 -9.76
C LEU A 253 10.83 9.53 -9.82
N GLN A 254 11.09 10.16 -8.67
CA GLN A 254 11.93 11.37 -8.62
C GLN A 254 13.30 11.10 -9.27
N LEU A 255 13.87 12.04 -9.99
CA LEU A 255 15.18 11.87 -10.64
C LEU A 255 16.27 11.55 -9.61
N LEU A 256 16.28 12.31 -8.52
CA LEU A 256 17.18 12.14 -7.39
C LEU A 256 16.42 11.50 -6.23
N ASP A 257 17.04 10.52 -5.59
CA ASP A 257 16.51 10.07 -4.29
C ASP A 257 16.65 11.23 -3.29
N PRO A 258 15.68 11.44 -2.38
CA PRO A 258 15.77 12.51 -1.41
C PRO A 258 17.05 12.43 -0.57
N ASN A 259 17.68 13.56 -0.27
CA ASN A 259 18.88 13.59 0.56
C ASN A 259 18.64 13.00 1.96
N PHE A 260 17.46 13.28 2.52
CA PHE A 260 17.07 12.89 3.86
C PHE A 260 15.70 12.21 3.80
N THR A 261 15.70 10.88 3.86
CA THR A 261 14.48 10.08 3.96
C THR A 261 14.80 8.81 4.72
N ALA A 262 13.81 8.29 5.43
CA ALA A 262 13.98 7.11 6.26
C ALA A 262 12.65 6.39 6.43
N THR A 263 12.73 5.09 6.70
CA THR A 263 11.58 4.25 7.05
C THR A 263 11.77 3.66 8.43
N MET A 264 10.66 3.33 9.09
CA MET A 264 10.64 2.55 10.32
C MET A 264 9.78 1.31 10.10
N THR A 265 10.33 0.12 10.37
CA THR A 265 9.61 -1.14 10.21
C THR A 265 9.78 -2.02 11.45
N THR A 266 8.83 -2.90 11.70
CA THR A 266 8.91 -3.95 12.73
C THR A 266 8.39 -5.25 12.13
N ALA A 267 8.89 -6.40 12.60
CA ALA A 267 8.33 -7.70 12.25
C ALA A 267 7.25 -8.15 13.26
N ASP A 268 7.28 -7.58 14.47
CA ASP A 268 6.32 -7.88 15.52
C ASP A 268 5.40 -6.67 15.72
N GLU A 269 4.09 -6.90 15.65
CA GLU A 269 3.07 -5.86 15.83
C GLU A 269 2.14 -6.15 17.02
N TYR A 270 2.19 -7.38 17.54
CA TYR A 270 1.27 -7.86 18.56
C TYR A 270 1.99 -8.67 19.64
N TYR A 271 1.54 -8.50 20.88
CA TYR A 271 1.77 -9.44 21.97
C TYR A 271 0.45 -9.91 22.56
N PHE A 272 0.37 -11.21 22.83
CA PHE A 272 -0.75 -11.84 23.52
C PHE A 272 -0.21 -12.79 24.59
N GLY A 273 -0.47 -12.51 25.87
CA GLY A 273 0.13 -13.28 26.96
C GLY A 273 -0.21 -12.83 28.38
N GLU A 274 0.43 -13.44 29.36
CA GLU A 274 0.25 -13.11 30.78
C GLU A 274 0.77 -11.70 31.14
N SER A 275 0.06 -10.99 32.02
CA SER A 275 0.45 -9.64 32.48
C SER A 275 1.71 -9.62 33.36
N SER A 276 2.18 -10.77 33.83
CA SER A 276 3.46 -10.89 34.54
C SER A 276 4.67 -10.89 33.60
N ASN A 277 4.46 -11.09 32.30
CA ASN A 277 5.53 -11.14 31.33
C ASN A 277 5.85 -9.74 30.80
N THR A 278 7.11 -9.58 30.39
CA THR A 278 7.54 -8.41 29.63
C THR A 278 7.47 -8.77 28.15
N ALA A 279 6.69 -8.01 27.38
CA ALA A 279 6.75 -8.09 25.93
C ALA A 279 7.92 -7.24 25.42
N ALA A 280 8.48 -7.67 24.29
CA ALA A 280 9.46 -6.90 23.58
C ALA A 280 9.27 -7.07 22.07
N TYR A 281 9.57 -6.01 21.32
CA TYR A 281 9.65 -6.04 19.87
C TYR A 281 10.83 -5.20 19.39
N THR A 282 11.27 -5.43 18.16
CA THR A 282 12.36 -4.64 17.57
C THR A 282 11.88 -3.92 16.32
N ALA A 283 11.95 -2.60 16.36
CA ALA A 283 11.80 -1.76 15.19
C ALA A 283 13.16 -1.41 14.58
N TYR A 284 13.19 -1.11 13.29
CA TYR A 284 14.38 -0.71 12.55
C TYR A 284 14.15 0.62 11.87
N VAL A 285 14.98 1.61 12.17
CA VAL A 285 15.02 2.87 11.42
C VAL A 285 16.08 2.74 10.33
N LYS A 286 15.68 2.76 9.06
CA LYS A 286 16.56 2.67 7.90
C LYS A 286 16.70 4.02 7.22
N ASN A 287 17.93 4.52 7.06
CA ASN A 287 18.19 5.68 6.24
C ASN A 287 18.11 5.28 4.76
N THR A 288 17.10 5.75 4.05
CA THR A 288 16.92 5.52 2.61
C THR A 288 17.34 6.73 1.77
N GLY A 289 17.82 7.79 2.41
CA GLY A 289 18.31 9.00 1.75
C GLY A 289 19.76 8.89 1.33
N LEU A 290 20.20 9.87 0.54
CA LEU A 290 21.57 9.92 -0.02
C LEU A 290 22.62 10.45 0.97
N LEU A 291 22.21 11.13 2.05
CA LEU A 291 23.11 11.71 3.05
C LEU A 291 22.87 11.11 4.44
N SER A 292 23.90 11.17 5.29
CA SER A 292 23.76 10.78 6.68
C SER A 292 22.78 11.72 7.38
N ASP A 293 21.91 11.15 8.21
CA ASP A 293 20.87 11.88 8.91
C ASP A 293 20.86 11.50 10.39
N THR A 294 20.25 12.35 11.21
CA THR A 294 20.15 12.17 12.65
C THR A 294 18.68 12.11 13.07
N TYR A 295 18.34 11.05 13.79
CA TYR A 295 16.98 10.72 14.19
C TYR A 295 16.82 10.86 15.70
N ASN A 296 15.83 11.65 16.11
CA ASN A 296 15.35 11.71 17.48
C ASN A 296 14.32 10.58 17.68
N ILE A 297 14.65 9.61 18.54
CA ILE A 297 13.87 8.40 18.76
C ILE A 297 13.19 8.50 20.13
N SER A 298 11.89 8.21 20.18
CA SER A 298 11.09 8.22 21.41
C SER A 298 9.96 7.20 21.36
N LEU A 299 9.29 7.01 22.50
CA LEU A 299 8.07 6.21 22.60
C LEU A 299 6.88 7.10 22.96
N ASP A 300 5.72 6.78 22.38
CA ASP A 300 4.42 7.15 22.92
C ASP A 300 3.68 5.89 23.38
N PHE A 301 2.88 6.03 24.44
CA PHE A 301 2.16 4.91 25.05
C PHE A 301 0.72 5.32 25.35
N ASP A 302 -0.21 4.43 25.02
CA ASP A 302 -1.62 4.49 25.37
C ASP A 302 -2.04 3.15 25.98
N GLY A 303 -2.39 3.13 27.26
CA GLY A 303 -2.72 1.88 27.96
C GLY A 303 -2.89 2.06 29.47
N PRO A 304 -3.03 0.95 30.21
CA PRO A 304 -3.34 0.99 31.64
C PRO A 304 -2.28 1.71 32.46
N GLY A 305 -2.73 2.49 33.44
CA GLY A 305 -1.85 3.12 34.42
C GLY A 305 -1.06 2.07 35.22
N GLY A 306 0.24 2.27 35.38
CA GLY A 306 1.13 1.35 36.10
C GLY A 306 1.95 0.44 35.19
N TRP A 307 1.66 0.41 33.89
CA TRP A 307 2.56 -0.22 32.91
C TRP A 307 3.84 0.61 32.74
N THR A 308 4.93 -0.06 32.43
CA THR A 308 6.25 0.57 32.22
C THR A 308 6.80 0.24 30.85
N ASN A 309 7.29 1.26 30.14
CA ASN A 309 7.82 1.14 28.78
C ASN A 309 9.25 1.68 28.73
N THR A 310 10.12 0.96 28.03
CA THR A 310 11.48 1.40 27.74
C THR A 310 11.84 1.10 26.29
N PHE A 311 12.80 1.84 25.75
CA PHE A 311 13.42 1.50 24.47
C PHE A 311 14.94 1.51 24.59
N THR A 312 15.60 0.65 23.84
CA THR A 312 17.06 0.54 23.79
C THR A 312 17.55 0.75 22.37
N THR A 313 18.53 1.64 22.23
CA THR A 313 19.25 1.91 20.98
C THR A 313 20.73 1.60 21.17
N VAL A 314 21.56 1.99 20.20
CA VAL A 314 23.03 1.94 20.32
C VAL A 314 23.59 2.80 21.47
N ASN A 315 22.84 3.79 21.97
CA ASN A 315 23.29 4.72 23.01
C ASN A 315 22.89 4.28 24.43
N GLY A 316 22.07 3.24 24.58
CA GLY A 316 21.61 2.73 25.88
C GLY A 316 20.10 2.56 25.94
N THR A 317 19.59 2.40 27.16
CA THR A 317 18.16 2.21 27.46
C THR A 317 17.56 3.49 28.01
N PHE A 318 16.38 3.84 27.51
CA PHE A 318 15.65 5.07 27.79
C PHE A 318 14.23 4.72 28.23
N ASN A 319 13.67 5.54 29.12
CA ASN A 319 12.34 5.40 29.66
C ASN A 319 11.30 6.16 28.82
N LEU A 320 10.02 5.87 29.05
CA LEU A 320 8.93 6.66 28.49
C LEU A 320 9.10 8.16 28.83
N GLY A 321 8.96 9.02 27.81
CA GLY A 321 9.17 10.47 27.92
C GLY A 321 10.61 10.94 27.71
N GLU A 322 11.58 10.03 27.60
CA GLU A 322 12.95 10.35 27.18
C GLU A 322 13.09 10.26 25.65
N THR A 323 14.14 10.88 25.12
CA THR A 323 14.47 10.87 23.69
C THR A 323 15.94 10.54 23.51
N ASP A 324 16.24 9.64 22.59
CA ASP A 324 17.59 9.38 22.12
C ASP A 324 17.84 10.05 20.76
N THR A 325 19.10 10.31 20.43
CA THR A 325 19.49 10.89 19.15
C THR A 325 20.56 10.00 18.50
N VAL A 326 20.24 9.43 17.34
CA VAL A 326 21.14 8.52 16.61
C VAL A 326 21.41 9.03 15.20
N THR A 327 22.69 9.12 14.82
CA THR A 327 23.10 9.40 13.43
C THR A 327 23.26 8.09 12.65
N VAL A 328 22.65 8.02 11.47
CA VAL A 328 22.66 6.83 10.60
C VAL A 328 23.13 7.22 9.20
N ASN A 329 24.07 6.47 8.63
CA ASN A 329 24.57 6.71 7.28
C ASN A 329 23.57 6.24 6.20
N PRO A 330 23.68 6.74 4.96
CA PRO A 330 22.89 6.25 3.82
C PRO A 330 22.91 4.73 3.70
N GLY A 331 21.74 4.11 3.59
CA GLY A 331 21.58 2.66 3.44
C GLY A 331 21.70 1.84 4.73
N ASP A 332 22.25 2.41 5.81
CA ASP A 332 22.37 1.75 7.11
C ASP A 332 21.04 1.74 7.87
N SER A 333 20.99 0.94 8.95
CA SER A 333 19.84 0.88 9.85
C SER A 333 20.27 0.86 11.31
N VAL A 334 19.44 1.41 12.19
CA VAL A 334 19.56 1.27 13.65
C VAL A 334 18.35 0.52 14.19
N SER A 335 18.60 -0.41 15.12
CA SER A 335 17.54 -1.10 15.85
C SER A 335 17.06 -0.29 17.07
N VAL A 336 15.76 -0.35 17.31
CA VAL A 336 15.08 0.20 18.48
C VAL A 336 14.36 -0.97 19.15
N GLN A 337 14.95 -1.49 20.22
CA GLN A 337 14.36 -2.58 21.00
C GLN A 337 13.41 -1.99 22.02
N VAL A 338 12.13 -2.25 21.88
CA VAL A 338 11.10 -1.72 22.78
C VAL A 338 10.68 -2.82 23.75
N SER A 339 10.45 -2.45 25.00
CA SER A 339 10.03 -3.36 26.06
C SER A 339 8.86 -2.77 26.83
N VAL A 340 7.79 -3.56 26.97
CA VAL A 340 6.55 -3.23 27.67
C VAL A 340 6.37 -4.22 28.81
N ASN A 341 6.29 -3.73 30.04
CA ASN A 341 5.99 -4.54 31.22
C ASN A 341 4.67 -4.07 31.83
N ALA A 342 3.68 -4.98 31.82
CA ALA A 342 2.34 -4.74 32.33
C ALA A 342 2.28 -4.74 33.87
N ASN A 343 3.35 -5.13 34.56
CA ASN A 343 3.47 -5.16 36.01
C ASN A 343 2.33 -5.93 36.70
N SER A 344 1.90 -7.03 36.08
CA SER A 344 0.76 -7.86 36.52
C SER A 344 -0.58 -7.12 36.57
N ILE A 345 -0.71 -6.03 35.80
CA ILE A 345 -1.96 -5.30 35.60
C ILE A 345 -2.51 -5.74 34.25
N ASN A 346 -3.65 -6.43 34.26
CA ASN A 346 -4.32 -6.83 33.03
C ASN A 346 -4.79 -5.58 32.26
N GLY A 347 -4.68 -5.63 30.95
CA GLY A 347 -5.29 -4.67 30.05
C GLY A 347 -4.80 -4.79 28.62
N TYR A 348 -5.21 -3.80 27.85
CA TYR A 348 -4.82 -3.59 26.47
C TYR A 348 -4.09 -2.27 26.32
N GLY A 349 -2.92 -2.31 25.69
CA GLY A 349 -2.08 -1.13 25.48
C GLY A 349 -1.49 -1.07 24.08
N LYS A 350 -1.14 0.14 23.67
CA LYS A 350 -0.48 0.47 22.40
C LYS A 350 0.80 1.23 22.70
N THR A 351 1.88 0.82 22.06
CA THR A 351 3.15 1.54 22.10
C THR A 351 3.56 1.89 20.68
N ASP A 352 3.86 3.17 20.48
CA ASP A 352 4.40 3.67 19.23
C ASP A 352 5.88 3.99 19.44
N ALA A 353 6.77 3.31 18.71
CA ALA A 353 8.14 3.74 18.57
C ALA A 353 8.23 4.72 17.40
N LYS A 354 8.78 5.91 17.65
CA LYS A 354 8.78 7.02 16.70
C LYS A 354 10.19 7.47 16.45
N PHE A 355 10.46 7.92 15.23
CA PHE A 355 11.62 8.75 14.94
C PHE A 355 11.22 10.05 14.25
N PHE A 356 11.91 11.13 14.59
CA PHE A 356 11.88 12.39 13.86
C PHE A 356 13.30 12.72 13.38
N SER A 357 13.48 12.83 12.07
CA SER A 357 14.71 13.34 11.48
C SER A 357 14.84 14.84 11.76
N ILE A 358 16.06 15.30 12.03
CA ILE A 358 16.36 16.73 12.13
C ILE A 358 16.20 17.47 10.78
N ASN A 359 16.08 16.71 9.68
CA ASN A 359 15.86 17.18 8.32
C ASN A 359 14.43 16.89 7.79
N GLY A 360 13.51 16.44 8.65
CA GLY A 360 12.06 16.46 8.39
C GLY A 360 11.39 15.11 8.07
N ALA A 361 12.15 14.03 7.85
CA ALA A 361 11.56 12.69 7.75
C ALA A 361 10.96 12.22 9.09
N TYR A 362 9.91 11.40 9.04
CA TYR A 362 9.26 10.83 10.21
C TYR A 362 8.84 9.39 9.93
N GLY A 363 8.88 8.56 10.96
CA GLY A 363 8.35 7.20 10.88
C GLY A 363 7.92 6.69 12.24
N ILE A 364 7.06 5.68 12.19
CA ILE A 364 6.41 5.07 13.35
C ILE A 364 6.34 3.56 13.16
N ALA A 365 6.70 2.81 14.20
CA ALA A 365 6.37 1.39 14.32
C ALA A 365 5.40 1.23 15.50
N LYS A 366 4.26 0.61 15.23
CA LYS A 366 3.18 0.42 16.20
C LYS A 366 3.22 -0.98 16.78
N PHE A 367 2.87 -1.10 18.04
CA PHE A 367 2.78 -2.39 18.73
C PHE A 367 1.57 -2.40 19.65
N LYS A 368 0.73 -3.43 19.53
CA LYS A 368 -0.45 -3.68 20.36
C LYS A 368 -0.11 -4.79 21.37
N PHE A 369 -0.47 -4.62 22.63
CA PHE A 369 -0.26 -5.59 23.71
C PHE A 369 -1.61 -5.93 24.33
N THR A 370 -1.97 -7.21 24.38
CA THR A 370 -3.16 -7.72 25.06
C THR A 370 -2.75 -8.72 26.14
N THR A 371 -3.13 -8.47 27.41
CA THR A 371 -2.96 -9.46 28.48
C THR A 371 -4.09 -10.49 28.48
N PHE A 372 -3.87 -11.67 29.04
CA PHE A 372 -4.94 -12.58 29.44
C PHE A 372 -5.80 -12.02 30.59
N GLY A 373 -6.99 -12.59 30.76
CA GLY A 373 -7.88 -12.27 31.88
C GLY A 373 -8.67 -10.98 31.76
N LEU A 374 -8.95 -10.54 30.51
CA LEU A 374 -9.88 -9.44 30.22
C LEU A 374 -11.27 -10.02 29.96
N ASP A 375 -12.33 -9.23 30.12
CA ASP A 375 -13.69 -9.71 29.87
C ASP A 375 -13.94 -10.01 28.39
N ILE A 376 -13.46 -9.14 27.49
CA ILE A 376 -13.75 -9.19 26.06
C ILE A 376 -12.46 -9.33 25.24
N LEU A 377 -12.45 -10.24 24.29
CA LEU A 377 -11.42 -10.32 23.26
C LEU A 377 -12.01 -9.93 21.91
N VAL A 378 -11.54 -8.83 21.35
CA VAL A 378 -11.84 -8.43 19.97
C VAL A 378 -10.84 -9.14 19.06
N VAL A 379 -11.37 -9.91 18.11
CA VAL A 379 -10.57 -10.60 17.10
C VAL A 379 -10.70 -9.85 15.78
N ASP A 380 -9.54 -9.36 15.33
CA ASP A 380 -9.36 -8.57 14.12
C ASP A 380 -8.97 -9.48 12.97
N ASP A 381 -9.94 -9.79 12.09
CA ASP A 381 -9.81 -10.80 11.03
C ASP A 381 -10.28 -10.23 9.68
N ASP A 382 -10.03 -8.94 9.47
CA ASP A 382 -10.59 -8.16 8.37
C ASP A 382 -9.60 -7.89 7.22
N ASP A 383 -8.56 -8.73 7.08
CA ASP A 383 -7.50 -8.63 6.07
C ASP A 383 -6.72 -7.30 6.11
N GLY A 384 -6.46 -6.81 7.33
CA GLY A 384 -5.67 -5.60 7.57
C GLY A 384 -6.43 -4.30 7.31
N MET A 385 -7.76 -4.37 7.27
CA MET A 385 -8.60 -3.18 7.36
C MET A 385 -8.59 -2.65 8.81
N ASP A 386 -9.38 -1.61 9.07
CA ASP A 386 -9.41 -0.91 10.36
C ASP A 386 -10.86 -0.83 10.84
N HIS A 387 -11.60 -1.94 10.72
CA HIS A 387 -13.00 -2.03 11.12
C HIS A 387 -13.16 -2.30 12.62
N GLU A 388 -12.16 -2.90 13.26
CA GLU A 388 -12.13 -3.13 14.70
C GLU A 388 -12.19 -1.81 15.49
N LYS A 389 -11.79 -0.68 14.90
CA LYS A 389 -11.94 0.65 15.50
C LYS A 389 -13.37 0.97 15.94
N TYR A 390 -14.39 0.52 15.19
CA TYR A 390 -15.79 0.83 15.52
C TYR A 390 -16.22 0.07 16.77
N ILE A 391 -15.78 -1.18 16.90
CA ILE A 391 -16.01 -2.03 18.06
C ILE A 391 -15.27 -1.45 19.27
N VAL A 392 -13.99 -1.13 19.11
CA VAL A 392 -13.15 -0.53 20.15
C VAL A 392 -13.73 0.81 20.64
N GLN A 393 -14.26 1.65 19.75
CA GLN A 393 -14.89 2.91 20.14
C GLN A 393 -16.13 2.68 21.02
N GLU A 394 -16.96 1.70 20.69
CA GLU A 394 -18.15 1.37 21.49
C GLU A 394 -17.77 0.78 22.85
N LEU A 395 -16.83 -0.18 22.86
CA LEU A 395 -16.34 -0.80 24.10
C LEU A 395 -15.72 0.23 25.05
N ASN A 396 -14.99 1.22 24.53
CA ASN A 396 -14.51 2.35 25.32
C ASN A 396 -15.66 3.19 25.90
N THR A 397 -16.72 3.45 25.12
CA THR A 397 -17.90 4.21 25.58
C THR A 397 -18.63 3.49 26.72
N LEU A 398 -18.61 2.15 26.68
CA LEU A 398 -19.19 1.29 27.71
C LEU A 398 -18.25 1.09 28.93
N ASN A 399 -17.02 1.60 28.89
CA ASN A 399 -15.95 1.31 29.86
C ASN A 399 -15.72 -0.20 30.06
N SER A 400 -15.80 -0.97 28.97
CA SER A 400 -15.56 -2.41 28.99
C SER A 400 -14.07 -2.72 29.17
N ASP A 401 -13.78 -3.87 29.79
CA ASP A 401 -12.44 -4.43 29.83
C ASP A 401 -12.22 -5.33 28.60
N PHE A 402 -11.33 -4.92 27.70
CA PHE A 402 -11.14 -5.62 26.44
C PHE A 402 -9.70 -5.58 25.93
N GLY A 403 -9.37 -6.56 25.08
CA GLY A 403 -8.14 -6.57 24.29
C GLY A 403 -8.41 -6.83 22.82
N VAL A 404 -7.41 -6.55 21.99
CA VAL A 404 -7.49 -6.71 20.53
C VAL A 404 -6.30 -7.55 20.06
N ILE A 405 -6.57 -8.56 19.25
CA ILE A 405 -5.56 -9.42 18.61
C ILE A 405 -5.99 -9.80 17.19
N PRO A 406 -5.06 -10.15 16.29
CA PRO A 406 -5.41 -10.80 15.06
C PRO A 406 -5.79 -12.26 15.30
N SER A 407 -6.55 -12.81 14.37
CA SER A 407 -7.10 -14.17 14.39
C SER A 407 -6.04 -15.27 14.50
N ASP A 408 -4.85 -15.07 13.91
CA ASP A 408 -3.69 -16.00 13.98
C ASP A 408 -3.25 -16.42 15.40
N PHE A 409 -3.56 -15.62 16.42
CA PHE A 409 -3.24 -15.96 17.82
C PHE A 409 -4.20 -17.00 18.41
N ILE A 410 -5.37 -17.20 17.83
CA ILE A 410 -6.44 -18.04 18.40
C ILE A 410 -6.03 -19.52 18.43
N PRO A 411 -5.58 -20.16 17.33
CA PRO A 411 -5.31 -21.60 17.34
C PRO A 411 -4.15 -22.00 18.27
N SER A 412 -3.18 -21.11 18.45
CA SER A 412 -2.00 -21.38 19.27
C SER A 412 -2.22 -21.18 20.78
N ASN A 413 -3.34 -20.58 21.18
CA ASN A 413 -3.61 -20.17 22.57
C ASN A 413 -4.88 -20.78 23.18
N THR A 414 -5.41 -21.89 22.63
CA THR A 414 -6.72 -22.48 23.01
C THR A 414 -6.95 -22.60 24.53
N ASN A 415 -5.93 -22.94 25.32
CA ASN A 415 -6.06 -23.05 26.78
C ASN A 415 -6.27 -21.69 27.48
N SER A 416 -5.62 -20.64 26.97
CA SER A 416 -5.66 -19.28 27.54
C SER A 416 -6.91 -18.51 27.11
N LEU A 417 -7.60 -18.94 26.05
CA LEU A 417 -8.83 -18.30 25.57
C LEU A 417 -9.94 -18.30 26.62
N ASN A 418 -9.99 -19.32 27.49
CA ASN A 418 -10.97 -19.40 28.57
C ASN A 418 -10.72 -18.40 29.72
N THR A 419 -9.67 -17.58 29.63
CA THR A 419 -9.49 -16.43 30.53
C THR A 419 -10.37 -15.24 30.16
N PHE A 420 -11.02 -15.28 28.98
CA PHE A 420 -11.96 -14.28 28.50
C PHE A 420 -13.41 -14.80 28.61
N ASN A 421 -14.37 -13.89 28.69
CA ASN A 421 -15.80 -14.23 28.77
C ASN A 421 -16.48 -14.17 27.41
N THR A 422 -16.07 -13.21 26.56
CA THR A 422 -16.72 -12.94 25.28
C THR A 422 -15.71 -12.68 24.18
N PHE A 423 -15.91 -13.31 23.03
CA PHE A 423 -15.22 -12.99 21.79
C PHE A 423 -16.11 -12.12 20.92
N VAL A 424 -15.54 -11.07 20.36
CA VAL A 424 -16.15 -10.20 19.36
C VAL A 424 -15.29 -10.32 18.10
N TRP A 425 -15.74 -11.13 17.14
CA TRP A 425 -14.97 -11.50 15.96
C TRP A 425 -15.48 -10.79 14.72
N ASN A 426 -14.61 -10.01 14.09
CA ASN A 426 -14.93 -9.23 12.90
C ASN A 426 -14.12 -9.70 11.70
N THR A 427 -14.81 -10.29 10.72
CA THR A 427 -14.19 -10.83 9.50
C THR A 427 -14.33 -9.91 8.29
N ALA A 428 -15.08 -8.81 8.42
CA ALA A 428 -15.44 -7.89 7.34
C ALA A 428 -15.79 -8.61 6.01
N ILE A 429 -14.93 -8.51 4.98
CA ILE A 429 -15.10 -9.15 3.66
C ILE A 429 -14.12 -10.32 3.42
N THR A 430 -13.38 -10.75 4.44
CA THR A 430 -12.41 -11.83 4.37
C THR A 430 -13.08 -13.16 3.98
N GLU A 431 -12.45 -13.91 3.07
CA GLU A 431 -12.90 -15.23 2.64
C GLU A 431 -11.72 -16.24 2.60
N PRO A 432 -11.74 -17.35 3.36
CA PRO A 432 -12.77 -17.69 4.34
C PRO A 432 -12.71 -16.73 5.53
N GLY A 433 -13.87 -16.36 6.07
CA GLY A 433 -13.94 -15.47 7.22
C GLY A 433 -13.56 -16.14 8.54
N ILE A 434 -13.62 -17.47 8.65
CA ILE A 434 -13.08 -18.24 9.78
C ILE A 434 -12.58 -19.57 9.21
N ASP A 435 -11.39 -20.01 9.60
CA ASP A 435 -10.82 -21.30 9.21
C ASP A 435 -11.18 -22.45 10.18
N VAL A 436 -10.79 -23.68 9.83
CA VAL A 436 -11.13 -24.88 10.61
C VAL A 436 -10.41 -24.94 11.96
N ASP A 437 -9.16 -24.46 12.05
CA ASP A 437 -8.37 -24.50 13.28
C ASP A 437 -8.88 -23.45 14.29
N GLU A 438 -9.30 -22.29 13.80
CA GLU A 438 -10.01 -21.27 14.55
C GLU A 438 -11.36 -21.78 15.04
N MET A 439 -12.17 -22.41 14.17
CA MET A 439 -13.42 -23.05 14.59
C MET A 439 -13.20 -24.07 15.69
N ASN A 440 -12.15 -24.90 15.62
CA ASN A 440 -11.86 -25.88 16.67
C ASN A 440 -11.53 -25.21 18.02
N SER A 441 -10.85 -24.07 17.99
CA SER A 441 -10.58 -23.27 19.17
C SER A 441 -11.85 -22.61 19.73
N LEU A 442 -12.69 -22.05 18.86
CA LEU A 442 -13.98 -21.48 19.22
C LEU A 442 -14.93 -22.52 19.81
N LYS A 443 -14.99 -23.74 19.25
CA LYS A 443 -15.77 -24.86 19.81
C LYS A 443 -15.36 -25.14 21.24
N THR A 444 -14.05 -25.25 21.49
CA THR A 444 -13.53 -25.48 22.84
C THR A 444 -13.89 -24.33 23.78
N PHE A 445 -13.81 -23.08 23.33
CA PHE A 445 -14.17 -21.91 24.11
C PHE A 445 -15.67 -21.88 24.46
N LEU A 446 -16.53 -22.12 23.47
CA LEU A 446 -17.99 -22.16 23.63
C LEU A 446 -18.45 -23.31 24.53
N ASP A 447 -17.85 -24.50 24.39
CA ASP A 447 -18.11 -25.65 25.26
C ASP A 447 -17.76 -25.38 26.74
N ASN A 448 -16.80 -24.47 26.98
CA ASN A 448 -16.44 -24.01 28.32
C ASN A 448 -17.31 -22.84 28.82
N GLY A 449 -18.35 -22.45 28.08
CA GLY A 449 -19.31 -21.41 28.45
C GLY A 449 -18.95 -20.00 27.99
N GLY A 450 -18.00 -19.86 27.07
CA GLY A 450 -17.69 -18.59 26.43
C GLY A 450 -18.82 -18.06 25.55
N ASN A 451 -18.82 -16.76 25.28
CA ASN A 451 -19.82 -16.10 24.41
C ASN A 451 -19.16 -15.62 23.11
N LEU A 452 -19.86 -15.75 21.99
CA LEU A 452 -19.36 -15.30 20.68
C LEU A 452 -20.34 -14.30 20.05
N TYR A 453 -19.83 -13.13 19.71
CA TYR A 453 -20.38 -12.26 18.70
C TYR A 453 -19.52 -12.38 17.44
N LEU A 454 -20.15 -12.69 16.30
CA LEU A 454 -19.46 -12.89 15.03
C LEU A 454 -20.14 -12.04 13.95
N ASN A 455 -19.37 -11.22 13.24
CA ASN A 455 -19.87 -10.43 12.11
C ASN A 455 -18.93 -10.51 10.89
N GLY A 456 -19.54 -10.49 9.71
CA GLY A 456 -18.85 -10.62 8.44
C GLY A 456 -19.82 -10.71 7.27
N VAL A 457 -19.30 -10.58 6.04
CA VAL A 457 -20.05 -10.79 4.81
C VAL A 457 -20.03 -12.27 4.44
N ASP A 458 -21.17 -12.79 3.97
CA ASP A 458 -21.31 -14.13 3.39
C ASP A 458 -20.89 -15.33 4.29
N LEU A 459 -20.68 -15.13 5.59
CA LEU A 459 -20.27 -16.20 6.53
C LEU A 459 -21.13 -17.48 6.43
N ALA A 460 -22.45 -17.33 6.32
CA ALA A 460 -23.37 -18.46 6.17
C ALA A 460 -23.20 -19.17 4.81
N TYR A 461 -22.99 -18.42 3.73
CA TYR A 461 -22.68 -18.99 2.42
C TYR A 461 -21.35 -19.75 2.45
N GLN A 462 -20.31 -19.13 3.02
CA GLN A 462 -18.98 -19.70 3.12
C GLN A 462 -19.00 -21.04 3.86
N MET A 463 -19.69 -21.11 5.00
CA MET A 463 -19.68 -22.29 5.88
C MET A 463 -20.69 -23.39 5.51
N ALA A 464 -21.86 -23.03 4.97
CA ALA A 464 -23.02 -23.94 4.88
C ALA A 464 -23.55 -24.19 3.46
N ASP A 465 -23.12 -23.45 2.43
CA ASP A 465 -23.53 -23.70 1.05
C ASP A 465 -22.57 -24.69 0.36
N PRO A 466 -23.02 -25.87 -0.13
CA PRO A 466 -22.17 -26.82 -0.85
C PRO A 466 -21.52 -26.28 -2.14
N THR A 467 -21.95 -25.13 -2.64
CA THR A 467 -21.37 -24.42 -3.78
C THR A 467 -20.25 -23.45 -3.40
N SER A 468 -20.09 -23.13 -2.12
CA SER A 468 -18.97 -22.33 -1.62
C SER A 468 -17.65 -23.10 -1.78
N PRO A 469 -16.56 -22.46 -2.22
CA PRO A 469 -15.25 -23.09 -2.27
C PRO A 469 -14.68 -23.41 -0.87
N PHE A 470 -15.25 -22.82 0.19
CA PHE A 470 -14.85 -23.00 1.58
C PHE A 470 -15.70 -24.02 2.34
N TYR A 471 -16.74 -24.56 1.69
CA TYR A 471 -17.63 -25.52 2.33
C TYR A 471 -16.93 -26.85 2.61
N THR A 472 -17.06 -27.29 3.85
CA THR A 472 -16.71 -28.64 4.30
C THR A 472 -17.81 -29.19 5.21
N THR A 473 -17.73 -30.47 5.57
CA THR A 473 -18.67 -31.03 6.56
C THR A 473 -18.45 -30.35 7.91
N GLU A 474 -17.19 -30.05 8.23
CA GLU A 474 -16.72 -29.45 9.47
C GLU A 474 -17.20 -28.00 9.64
N THR A 475 -17.12 -27.18 8.60
CA THR A 475 -17.62 -25.79 8.60
C THR A 475 -19.14 -25.76 8.73
N ASN A 476 -19.83 -26.67 8.04
CA ASN A 476 -21.29 -26.75 8.12
C ASN A 476 -21.74 -27.21 9.51
N SER A 477 -21.07 -28.20 10.12
CA SER A 477 -21.33 -28.61 11.50
C SER A 477 -21.06 -27.49 12.50
N PHE A 478 -20.02 -26.68 12.33
CA PHE A 478 -19.84 -25.50 13.20
C PHE A 478 -21.02 -24.53 13.08
N PHE A 479 -21.44 -24.22 11.84
CA PHE A 479 -22.58 -23.33 11.59
C PHE A 479 -23.91 -23.85 12.17
N THR A 480 -24.20 -25.14 12.05
CA THR A 480 -25.45 -25.71 12.58
C THR A 480 -25.40 -26.01 14.08
N ASP A 481 -24.29 -26.55 14.56
CA ASP A 481 -24.21 -27.16 15.89
C ASP A 481 -23.70 -26.18 16.95
N TYR A 482 -22.95 -25.13 16.56
CA TYR A 482 -22.43 -24.10 17.48
C TYR A 482 -23.06 -22.73 17.25
N LEU A 483 -23.25 -22.31 16.00
CA LEU A 483 -23.96 -21.05 15.72
C LEU A 483 -25.49 -21.23 15.72
N HIS A 484 -25.98 -22.46 15.89
CA HIS A 484 -27.41 -22.80 15.92
C HIS A 484 -28.21 -22.18 14.77
N SER A 485 -27.61 -22.13 13.59
CA SER A 485 -28.12 -21.38 12.45
C SER A 485 -28.46 -22.31 11.28
N SER A 486 -29.41 -21.87 10.44
CA SER A 486 -29.79 -22.58 9.20
C SER A 486 -29.58 -21.68 7.99
N TYR A 487 -28.96 -22.23 6.95
CA TYR A 487 -28.71 -21.52 5.71
C TYR A 487 -29.83 -21.77 4.70
N ILE A 488 -30.23 -20.71 3.98
CA ILE A 488 -31.27 -20.76 2.94
C ILE A 488 -30.63 -20.63 1.56
N LEU A 489 -30.10 -19.45 1.26
CA LEU A 489 -29.42 -19.10 0.01
C LEU A 489 -28.66 -17.78 0.19
N ARG A 490 -27.60 -17.58 -0.60
CA ARG A 490 -26.66 -16.44 -0.49
C ARG A 490 -27.36 -15.09 -0.69
N GLU A 491 -28.03 -14.95 -1.82
CA GLU A 491 -28.69 -13.70 -2.23
C GLU A 491 -30.17 -13.71 -1.84
N HIS A 492 -30.46 -13.51 -0.55
CA HIS A 492 -31.82 -13.54 -0.04
C HIS A 492 -32.36 -12.13 0.26
N SER A 493 -33.42 -11.72 -0.45
CA SER A 493 -34.14 -10.48 -0.16
C SER A 493 -35.13 -10.65 1.01
N ALA A 494 -34.63 -11.03 2.19
CA ALA A 494 -35.42 -11.01 3.42
C ALA A 494 -35.22 -9.67 4.15
N THR A 495 -36.32 -9.07 4.59
CA THR A 495 -36.35 -7.80 5.37
C THR A 495 -36.89 -8.01 6.78
N ILE A 496 -36.97 -9.26 7.25
CA ILE A 496 -37.57 -9.59 8.54
C ILE A 496 -36.50 -10.20 9.44
N ALA A 497 -36.22 -9.53 10.56
CA ALA A 497 -35.59 -10.13 11.74
C ALA A 497 -36.72 -10.48 12.71
N LEU A 498 -36.91 -11.77 13.01
CA LEU A 498 -37.83 -12.23 14.05
C LEU A 498 -37.04 -12.51 15.32
N GLY A 499 -37.51 -11.93 16.40
CA GLY A 499 -37.04 -12.10 17.75
C GLY A 499 -37.40 -13.43 18.34
N ILE A 500 -36.62 -13.87 19.32
CA ILE A 500 -36.98 -15.01 20.16
C ILE A 500 -37.68 -14.44 21.41
N ASP A 501 -38.95 -14.80 21.63
CA ASP A 501 -39.73 -14.35 22.79
C ASP A 501 -38.98 -14.63 24.10
N GLY A 502 -38.75 -13.57 24.88
CA GLY A 502 -38.03 -13.63 26.15
C GLY A 502 -36.50 -13.69 26.06
N ASP A 503 -35.92 -13.63 24.85
CA ASP A 503 -34.48 -13.45 24.66
C ASP A 503 -34.06 -12.00 24.93
N PRO A 504 -33.09 -11.73 25.81
CA PRO A 504 -32.80 -10.36 26.26
C PRO A 504 -32.28 -9.41 25.18
N ILE A 505 -31.87 -9.93 24.02
CA ILE A 505 -31.34 -9.14 22.90
C ILE A 505 -32.36 -9.06 21.76
N THR A 506 -33.04 -10.17 21.48
CA THR A 506 -33.89 -10.30 20.30
C THR A 506 -35.38 -10.26 20.60
N ASP A 507 -35.81 -10.31 21.87
CA ASP A 507 -37.23 -10.24 22.22
C ASP A 507 -37.92 -9.05 21.55
N SER A 508 -39.08 -9.33 20.95
CA SER A 508 -39.89 -8.36 20.19
C SER A 508 -39.22 -7.73 18.94
N LEU A 509 -38.12 -8.28 18.41
CA LEU A 509 -37.69 -7.96 17.03
C LEU A 509 -38.72 -8.54 16.04
N GLY A 510 -39.26 -7.72 15.15
CA GLY A 510 -40.19 -8.15 14.08
C GLY A 510 -41.64 -7.77 14.31
#